data_AF-A0A380E359-F1
#
_entry.id   AF-A0A380E359-F1
#
_cell.length_a   1.000
_cell.length_b   1.000
_cell.length_c   1.000
_cell.angle_alpha   90.00
_cell.angle_beta   90.00
_cell.angle_gamma   90.00
#
_symmetry.space_group_name_H-M   'P 1'
#
loop_
_entity.id
_entity.type
_entity.pdbx_description
1 polymer ?
#
loop_
_entity_poly.entity_id
_entity_poly.type
_entity_poly.pdbx_seq_one_letter_code
_entity_poly.pdbx_strand_id
1 'polypeptide(L)'
;MKGTMPRGKTEAEDQQYYKTLQTSSKDRAENVMIVDLLRNDIGRISQSGSIKVYKLFFIEAYKTVFQMTSMVSGTLKTNTDLTQILTSLFPCGSITGAPKLNTMKYIKQLESSPRGIYCGAIGLLLPTEDDKVIFNIPDSYY
;
A
#
# COMPACT_ATOMS: atom_id res chain seq x y z
N MET A 1 -2.86 -0.58 1.71
CA MET A 1 -3.62 -0.45 2.97
C MET A 1 -4.62 0.69 2.81
N LYS A 2 -5.91 0.46 3.06
CA LYS A 2 -6.98 1.49 3.08
C LYS A 2 -8.12 0.99 3.95
N GLY A 3 -8.65 1.88 4.78
CA GLY A 3 -9.60 1.59 5.86
C GLY A 3 -8.91 1.48 7.21
N THR A 4 -9.29 2.33 8.15
CA THR A 4 -8.66 2.45 9.47
C THR A 4 -9.74 2.73 10.51
N MET A 5 -9.64 2.08 11.67
CA MET A 5 -10.51 2.31 12.83
C MET A 5 -9.67 2.32 14.10
N PRO A 6 -9.94 3.17 15.10
CA PRO A 6 -9.20 3.12 16.36
C PRO A 6 -9.42 1.80 17.11
N ARG A 7 -8.50 1.49 18.04
CA ARG A 7 -8.76 0.48 19.07
C ARG A 7 -9.76 0.99 20.09
N GLY A 8 -10.63 0.11 20.56
CA GLY A 8 -11.60 0.42 21.61
C GLY A 8 -10.95 0.56 22.98
N LYS A 9 -11.56 1.35 23.85
CA LYS A 9 -11.19 1.46 25.28
C LYS A 9 -11.70 0.27 26.10
N THR A 10 -12.67 -0.45 25.56
CA THR A 10 -13.24 -1.68 26.13
C THR A 10 -13.27 -2.77 25.07
N GLU A 11 -13.35 -4.04 25.48
CA GLU A 11 -13.42 -5.16 24.55
C GLU A 11 -14.66 -5.08 23.63
N ALA A 12 -15.81 -4.68 24.18
CA ALA A 12 -17.04 -4.52 23.40
C ALA A 12 -16.90 -3.43 22.32
N GLU A 13 -16.29 -2.30 22.68
CA GLU A 13 -16.02 -1.21 21.75
C GLU A 13 -14.99 -1.63 20.68
N ASP A 14 -13.94 -2.36 21.07
CA ASP A 14 -12.90 -2.85 20.17
C ASP A 14 -13.48 -3.82 19.12
N GLN A 15 -14.35 -4.75 19.56
CA GLN A 15 -15.07 -5.66 18.68
C GLN A 15 -16.05 -4.92 17.75
N GLN A 16 -16.72 -3.87 18.25
CA GLN A 16 -17.63 -3.07 17.44
C GLN A 16 -16.87 -2.30 16.35
N TYR A 17 -15.74 -1.70 16.69
CA TYR A 17 -14.86 -1.02 15.73
C TYR A 17 -14.30 -1.97 14.68
N TYR A 18 -13.85 -3.15 15.09
CA TYR A 18 -13.44 -4.20 14.15
C TYR A 18 -14.57 -4.56 13.16
N LYS A 19 -15.78 -4.84 13.66
CA LYS A 19 -16.94 -5.19 12.80
C LYS A 19 -17.34 -4.04 11.87
N THR A 20 -17.26 -2.81 12.37
CA THR A 20 -17.55 -1.60 11.58
C THR A 20 -16.59 -1.52 10.39
N LEU A 21 -15.28 -1.70 10.63
CA LEU A 21 -14.29 -1.69 9.55
C LEU A 21 -14.47 -2.89 8.59
N GLN A 22 -14.76 -4.08 9.13
CA GLN A 22 -14.95 -5.30 8.36
C GLN A 22 -16.12 -5.22 7.37
N THR A 23 -17.19 -4.53 7.76
CA THR A 23 -18.42 -4.42 6.97
C THR A 23 -18.54 -3.13 6.17
N SER A 24 -17.58 -2.21 6.30
CA SER A 24 -17.59 -0.93 5.59
C SER A 24 -17.45 -1.11 4.08
N SER A 25 -18.54 -0.81 3.36
CA SER A 25 -18.56 -0.84 1.89
C SER A 25 -17.64 0.23 1.29
N LYS A 26 -17.56 1.40 1.93
CA LYS A 26 -16.65 2.49 1.55
C LYS A 26 -15.19 2.05 1.62
N ASP A 27 -14.76 1.54 2.78
CA ASP A 27 -13.35 1.16 2.99
C ASP A 27 -12.95 0.01 2.07
N ARG A 28 -13.85 -0.96 1.85
CA ARG A 28 -13.63 -2.04 0.88
C ARG A 28 -13.50 -1.51 -0.54
N ALA A 29 -14.34 -0.56 -0.96
CA ALA A 29 -14.26 0.03 -2.30
C ALA A 29 -12.93 0.79 -2.51
N GLU A 30 -12.52 1.60 -1.54
CA GLU A 30 -11.20 2.28 -1.58
C GLU A 30 -10.05 1.28 -1.61
N ASN A 31 -10.14 0.19 -0.83
CA ASN A 31 -9.12 -0.85 -0.79
C ASN A 31 -9.00 -1.59 -2.14
N VAL A 32 -10.13 -1.94 -2.78
CA VAL A 32 -10.11 -2.52 -4.15
C VAL A 32 -9.46 -1.59 -5.15
N MET A 33 -9.80 -0.30 -5.13
CA MET A 33 -9.18 0.68 -6.02
C MET A 33 -7.65 0.69 -5.89
N ILE A 34 -7.13 0.62 -4.65
CA ILE A 34 -5.68 0.54 -4.42
C ILE A 34 -5.10 -0.80 -4.86
N VAL A 35 -5.79 -1.91 -4.60
CA VAL A 35 -5.36 -3.24 -5.07
C VAL A 35 -5.24 -3.25 -6.59
N ASP A 36 -6.21 -2.72 -7.33
CA ASP A 36 -6.16 -2.69 -8.79
C ASP A 36 -5.04 -1.78 -9.32
N LEU A 37 -4.80 -0.63 -8.68
CA LEU A 37 -3.65 0.20 -9.00
C LEU A 37 -2.33 -0.57 -8.81
N LEU A 38 -2.16 -1.25 -7.68
CA LEU A 38 -0.95 -2.03 -7.41
C LEU A 38 -0.79 -3.24 -8.34
N ARG A 39 -1.88 -3.92 -8.68
CA ARG A 39 -1.86 -5.00 -9.69
C ARG A 39 -1.38 -4.49 -11.04
N ASN A 40 -1.83 -3.31 -11.46
CA ASN A 40 -1.37 -2.69 -12.69
C ASN A 40 0.12 -2.34 -12.63
N ASP A 41 0.59 -1.76 -11.53
CA ASP A 41 1.99 -1.35 -11.39
C ASP A 41 2.95 -2.56 -11.31
N ILE A 42 2.62 -3.57 -10.49
CA ILE A 42 3.37 -4.82 -10.39
C ILE A 42 3.31 -5.60 -11.72
N GLY A 43 2.18 -5.55 -12.42
CA GLY A 43 1.98 -6.23 -13.72
C GLY A 43 2.96 -5.79 -14.81
N ARG A 44 3.44 -4.54 -14.79
CA ARG A 44 4.39 -4.03 -15.80
C ARG A 44 5.74 -4.77 -15.77
N ILE A 45 6.15 -5.20 -14.58
CA ILE A 45 7.45 -5.86 -14.32
C ILE A 45 7.31 -7.36 -14.02
N SER A 46 6.09 -7.90 -14.03
CA SER A 46 5.83 -9.30 -13.71
C SER A 46 5.53 -10.15 -14.94
N GLN A 47 5.77 -11.46 -14.82
CA GLN A 47 5.39 -12.46 -15.81
C GLN A 47 3.86 -12.47 -15.99
N SER A 48 3.39 -12.67 -17.21
CA SER A 48 1.95 -12.73 -17.51
C SER A 48 1.28 -13.85 -16.70
N GLY A 49 0.13 -13.56 -16.11
CA GLY A 49 -0.62 -14.52 -15.28
C GLY A 49 -0.05 -14.79 -13.89
N SER A 50 1.09 -14.19 -13.51
CA SER A 50 1.70 -14.41 -12.18
C SER A 50 1.13 -13.55 -11.05
N ILE A 51 0.35 -12.51 -11.38
CA ILE A 51 -0.22 -11.59 -10.40
C ILE A 51 -1.26 -12.29 -9.53
N LYS A 52 -1.07 -12.23 -8.22
CA LYS A 52 -1.97 -12.81 -7.24
C LYS A 52 -2.30 -11.79 -6.15
N VAL A 53 -3.54 -11.87 -5.67
CA VAL A 53 -4.04 -11.07 -4.55
C VAL A 53 -4.33 -12.03 -3.40
N TYR A 54 -3.81 -11.71 -2.22
CA TYR A 54 -3.97 -12.50 -1.02
C TYR A 54 -4.43 -11.61 0.13
N LYS A 55 -5.09 -12.23 1.12
CA LYS A 55 -5.57 -11.54 2.33
C LYS A 55 -6.43 -10.30 1.99
N LEU A 56 -7.29 -10.40 0.98
CA LEU A 56 -8.12 -9.28 0.54
C LEU A 56 -9.05 -8.83 1.69
N PHE A 57 -8.98 -7.55 2.05
CA PHE A 57 -9.71 -6.95 3.18
C PHE A 57 -9.38 -7.54 4.57
N PHE A 58 -8.19 -8.11 4.72
CA PHE A 58 -7.75 -8.60 6.02
C PHE A 58 -7.60 -7.43 6.99
N ILE A 59 -8.00 -7.62 8.25
CA ILE A 59 -7.85 -6.58 9.27
C ILE A 59 -6.70 -6.95 10.19
N GLU A 60 -5.68 -6.11 10.19
CA GLU A 60 -4.55 -6.18 11.11
C GLU A 60 -4.84 -5.32 12.33
N ALA A 61 -4.64 -5.90 13.52
CA ALA A 61 -4.74 -5.19 14.78
C ALA A 61 -3.36 -4.67 15.19
N TYR A 62 -3.22 -3.35 15.24
CA TYR A 62 -2.06 -2.67 15.81
C TYR A 62 -2.38 -2.16 17.22
N LYS A 63 -1.37 -1.57 17.88
CA LYS A 63 -1.50 -1.06 19.25
C LYS A 63 -2.60 -0.01 19.39
N THR A 64 -2.76 0.86 18.39
CA THR A 64 -3.66 2.03 18.44
C THR A 64 -4.79 1.98 17.42
N VAL A 65 -4.66 1.18 16.36
CA VAL A 65 -5.65 1.09 15.28
C VAL A 65 -5.85 -0.35 14.78
N PHE A 66 -7.02 -0.60 14.19
CA PHE A 66 -7.25 -1.62 13.19
C PHE A 66 -6.97 -1.05 11.80
N GLN A 67 -6.30 -1.82 10.95
CA GLN A 67 -6.00 -1.44 9.58
C GLN A 67 -6.48 -2.51 8.61
N MET A 68 -7.25 -2.13 7.60
CA MET A 68 -7.60 -3.03 6.52
C MET A 68 -6.47 -3.08 5.47
N THR A 69 -5.96 -4.29 5.24
CA THR A 69 -4.81 -4.58 4.40
C THR A 69 -5.15 -5.66 3.38
N SER A 70 -4.45 -5.61 2.26
CA SER A 70 -4.56 -6.53 1.14
C SER A 70 -3.17 -6.66 0.53
N MET A 71 -2.80 -7.87 0.14
CA MET A 71 -1.46 -8.18 -0.39
C MET A 71 -1.54 -8.48 -1.87
N VAL A 72 -0.63 -7.92 -2.65
CA VAL A 72 -0.49 -8.19 -4.08
C VAL A 72 0.94 -8.64 -4.34
N SER A 73 1.12 -9.72 -5.08
CA SER A 73 2.44 -10.20 -5.50
C SER A 73 2.45 -10.61 -6.97
N GLY A 74 3.64 -10.68 -7.54
CA GLY A 74 3.89 -11.16 -8.90
C GLY A 74 5.30 -11.76 -9.01
N THR A 75 5.53 -12.57 -10.04
CA THR A 75 6.86 -13.10 -10.35
C THR A 75 7.53 -12.16 -11.32
N LEU A 76 8.73 -11.64 -11.00
CA LEU A 76 9.45 -10.73 -11.89
C LEU A 76 9.76 -11.37 -13.26
N LYS A 77 9.78 -10.54 -14.30
CA LYS A 77 10.33 -10.94 -15.61
C LYS A 77 11.84 -11.19 -15.49
N THR A 78 12.38 -12.07 -16.31
CA THR A 78 13.83 -12.25 -16.43
C THR A 78 14.51 -10.91 -16.73
N ASN A 79 15.66 -10.66 -16.11
CA ASN A 79 16.44 -9.41 -16.24
C ASN A 79 15.72 -8.14 -15.78
N THR A 80 14.77 -8.24 -14.83
CA THR A 80 14.22 -7.04 -14.19
C THR A 80 15.22 -6.51 -13.17
N ASP A 81 15.72 -5.30 -13.37
CA ASP A 81 16.64 -4.65 -12.43
C ASP A 81 15.90 -3.85 -11.33
N LEU A 82 16.64 -3.47 -10.29
CA LEU A 82 16.10 -2.71 -9.15
C LEU A 82 15.50 -1.36 -9.56
N THR A 83 16.08 -0.69 -10.56
CA THR A 83 15.60 0.62 -11.03
C THR A 83 14.23 0.48 -11.69
N GLN A 84 14.02 -0.58 -12.47
CA GLN A 84 12.74 -0.90 -13.09
C GLN A 84 11.67 -1.23 -12.04
N ILE A 85 12.04 -1.95 -10.97
CA ILE A 85 11.15 -2.23 -9.84
C ILE A 85 10.72 -0.91 -9.18
N LEU A 86 11.69 -0.07 -8.78
CA LEU A 86 11.42 1.18 -8.08
C LEU A 86 10.58 2.13 -8.94
N THR A 87 10.93 2.32 -10.21
CA THR A 87 10.21 3.23 -11.11
C THR A 87 8.78 2.78 -11.40
N SER A 88 8.52 1.47 -11.38
CA SER A 88 7.17 0.93 -11.60
C SER A 88 6.27 1.09 -10.37
N LEU A 89 6.82 0.95 -9.17
CA LEU A 89 6.07 0.95 -7.92
C LEU A 89 5.95 2.33 -7.27
N PHE A 90 6.91 3.23 -7.49
CA PHE A 90 6.94 4.56 -6.86
C PHE A 90 6.42 5.68 -7.77
N PRO A 91 5.76 6.71 -7.18
CA PRO A 91 5.29 6.79 -5.79
C PRO A 91 4.12 5.82 -5.54
N CYS A 92 3.94 5.40 -4.27
CA CYS A 92 2.95 4.39 -3.93
C CYS A 92 1.51 4.88 -4.14
N GLY A 93 0.70 4.06 -4.82
CA GLY A 93 -0.67 4.40 -5.20
C GLY A 93 -1.60 4.76 -4.04
N SER A 94 -1.40 4.19 -2.85
CA SER A 94 -2.25 4.48 -1.69
C SER A 94 -2.13 5.91 -1.16
N ILE A 95 -1.07 6.62 -1.55
CA ILE A 95 -0.71 7.94 -1.03
C ILE A 95 -0.79 9.02 -2.12
N THR A 96 -0.69 8.61 -3.38
CA THR A 96 -0.97 9.50 -4.50
C THR A 96 -2.44 9.51 -4.89
N GLY A 97 -3.15 8.39 -4.78
CA GLY A 97 -4.48 8.23 -5.38
C GLY A 97 -4.46 7.80 -6.85
N ALA A 98 -5.63 7.68 -7.45
CA ALA A 98 -5.84 7.21 -8.82
C ALA A 98 -6.68 8.21 -9.64
N PRO A 99 -6.37 8.48 -10.92
CA PRO A 99 -5.17 8.07 -11.68
C PRO A 99 -3.89 8.79 -11.21
N LYS A 100 -2.80 8.04 -10.98
CA LYS A 100 -1.56 8.50 -10.31
C LYS A 100 -1.02 9.82 -10.87
N LEU A 101 -0.88 9.94 -12.20
CA LEU A 101 -0.30 11.13 -12.84
C LEU A 101 -1.14 12.40 -12.62
N ASN A 102 -2.47 12.28 -12.66
CA ASN A 102 -3.35 13.42 -12.49
C ASN A 102 -3.37 13.86 -11.02
N THR A 103 -3.45 12.91 -10.09
CA THR A 103 -3.47 13.26 -8.67
C THR A 103 -2.15 13.89 -8.21
N MET A 104 -1.01 13.45 -8.75
CA MET A 104 0.29 14.09 -8.49
C MET A 104 0.36 15.55 -8.96
N LYS A 105 -0.33 15.91 -10.06
CA LYS A 105 -0.42 17.32 -10.50
C LYS A 105 -1.21 18.17 -9.51
N TYR A 106 -2.34 17.64 -9.02
CA TYR A 106 -3.14 18.34 -8.01
C TYR A 106 -2.40 18.47 -6.68
N ILE A 107 -1.72 17.41 -6.21
CA ILE A 107 -0.89 17.46 -4.99
C ILE A 107 0.14 18.59 -5.09
N LYS A 108 0.86 18.69 -6.21
CA LYS A 108 1.85 19.75 -6.44
C LYS A 108 1.25 21.16 -6.45
N GLN A 109 -0.02 21.31 -6.86
CA GLN A 109 -0.71 22.60 -6.87
C GLN A 109 -1.27 22.99 -5.50
N LEU A 110 -1.71 22.00 -4.71
CA LEU A 110 -2.42 22.22 -3.46
C LEU A 110 -1.49 22.27 -2.24
N GLU A 111 -0.34 21.59 -2.28
CA GLU A 111 0.62 21.58 -1.18
C GLU A 111 1.60 22.75 -1.25
N SER A 112 1.86 23.38 -0.11
CA SER A 112 2.74 24.55 0.01
C SER A 112 4.23 24.20 -0.11
N SER A 113 4.59 22.93 0.04
CA SER A 113 5.98 22.47 0.00
C SER A 113 6.09 21.02 -0.51
N PRO A 114 7.24 20.62 -1.08
CA PRO A 114 7.49 19.22 -1.42
C PRO A 114 7.44 18.31 -0.20
N ARG A 115 6.90 17.09 -0.35
CA ARG A 115 6.81 16.10 0.74
C ARG A 115 8.15 15.52 1.20
N GLY A 116 9.19 15.55 0.36
CA GLY A 116 10.51 15.01 0.71
C GLY A 116 10.45 13.51 1.03
N ILE A 117 10.91 13.11 2.22
CA ILE A 117 10.89 11.70 2.67
C ILE A 117 9.45 11.23 2.99
N TYR A 118 8.56 12.14 3.39
CA TYR A 118 7.16 11.82 3.64
C TYR A 118 6.51 11.29 2.36
N CYS A 119 5.85 10.13 2.45
CA CYS A 119 5.29 9.41 1.30
C CYS A 119 6.34 8.90 0.28
N GLY A 120 7.63 8.95 0.62
CA GLY A 120 8.73 8.43 -0.18
C GLY A 120 8.97 6.93 0.05
N ALA A 121 10.23 6.52 0.07
CA ALA A 121 10.65 5.15 0.34
C ALA A 121 11.90 5.13 1.21
N ILE A 122 11.97 4.21 2.16
CA ILE A 122 13.19 3.83 2.88
C ILE A 122 13.34 2.32 2.73
N GLY A 123 14.51 1.84 2.34
CA GLY A 123 14.71 0.41 2.14
C GLY A 123 16.09 -0.10 2.46
N LEU A 124 16.16 -1.43 2.52
CA LEU A 124 17.33 -2.23 2.81
C LEU A 124 17.57 -3.19 1.64
N LEU A 125 18.79 -3.18 1.13
CA LEU A 125 19.28 -4.12 0.12
C LEU A 125 20.38 -4.97 0.77
N LEU A 126 20.10 -6.26 0.97
CA LEU A 126 21.05 -7.19 1.58
C LEU A 126 21.81 -7.98 0.50
N PRO A 127 23.14 -8.16 0.62
CA PRO A 127 23.95 -8.85 -0.38
C PRO A 127 23.94 -10.39 -0.25
N THR A 128 23.00 -10.97 0.50
CA THR A 128 22.97 -12.41 0.84
C THR A 128 22.18 -13.22 -0.18
N GLU A 129 22.42 -14.54 -0.26
CA GLU A 129 21.89 -15.51 -1.25
C GLU A 129 20.37 -15.48 -1.52
N ASP A 130 19.56 -14.91 -0.61
CA ASP A 130 18.10 -14.73 -0.77
C ASP A 130 17.69 -13.39 -1.44
N ASP A 131 18.63 -12.48 -1.75
CA ASP A 131 18.42 -11.14 -2.34
C ASP A 131 17.19 -10.40 -1.77
N LYS A 132 17.04 -10.41 -0.45
CA LYS A 132 15.91 -9.72 0.20
C LYS A 132 16.07 -8.22 0.09
N VAL A 133 15.24 -7.64 -0.77
CA VAL A 133 15.08 -6.19 -0.91
C VAL A 133 13.76 -5.77 -0.29
N ILE A 134 13.83 -4.91 0.73
CA ILE A 134 12.64 -4.47 1.47
C ILE A 134 12.59 -2.95 1.44
N PHE A 135 11.47 -2.39 1.00
CA PHE A 135 11.20 -0.95 1.07
C PHE A 135 9.91 -0.71 1.84
N ASN A 136 9.97 0.23 2.78
CA ASN A 136 8.82 0.75 3.51
C ASN A 136 8.54 2.19 3.08
N ILE A 137 7.28 2.58 3.18
CA ILE A 137 6.86 3.94 2.91
C ILE A 137 6.73 4.67 4.24
N PRO A 138 7.50 5.74 4.47
CA PRO A 138 7.35 6.56 5.66
C PRO A 138 6.02 7.31 5.60
N ASP A 139 5.19 7.10 6.62
CA ASP A 139 3.99 7.88 6.87
C ASP A 139 4.13 8.53 8.26
N SER A 140 3.56 9.72 8.43
CA SER A 140 3.76 10.60 9.58
C SER A 140 2.92 10.20 10.81
N TYR A 141 2.63 8.91 10.96
CA TYR A 141 1.87 8.40 12.08
C TYR A 141 2.57 7.21 12.70
N TYR A 142 3.62 7.49 13.48
CA TYR A 142 3.97 6.84 14.76
C TYR A 142 4.96 7.73 15.52
#